data_AF-A0A7S4M5N2-F1
#
_entry.id   AF-A0A7S4M5N2-F1
#
_cell.length_a   1.000
_cell.length_b   1.000
_cell.length_c   1.000
_cell.angle_alpha   90.00
_cell.angle_beta   90.00
_cell.angle_gamma   90.00
#
_symmetry.space_group_name_H-M   'P 1'
#
loop_
_entity.id
_entity.type
_entity.pdbx_description
1 polymer ?
#
loop_
_entity_poly.entity_id
_entity_poly.type
_entity_poly.pdbx_seq_one_letter_code
_entity_poly.pdbx_strand_id
1 'polypeptide(L)'
;QLTSEFDEVDVFLEENQDIIVVSFGKSVELSEAQVHVVVDFARDISPTPVLWTLRKRHLHMLPKELPSNLRIETWVNLIGVLSHEHTNLLISQCGVATAHEA
;
A
#
# COMPACT_ATOMS: atom_id res chain seq x y z
N GLN A 1 -25.97 17.42 5.17
CA GLN A 1 -25.62 15.99 5.18
C GLN A 1 -24.15 15.91 4.78
N LEU A 2 -23.25 15.83 5.76
CA LEU A 2 -21.79 15.99 5.61
C LEU A 2 -21.10 14.68 6.01
N THR A 3 -21.18 13.66 5.15
CA THR A 3 -20.51 12.36 5.38
C THR A 3 -20.01 11.74 4.06
N SER A 4 -19.47 12.55 3.13
CA SER A 4 -19.00 12.05 1.83
C SER A 4 -17.67 12.63 1.35
N GLU A 5 -16.84 13.22 2.22
CA GLU A 5 -15.66 14.00 1.79
C GLU A 5 -14.30 13.34 2.08
N PHE A 6 -14.26 12.09 2.56
CA PHE A 6 -13.01 11.35 2.71
C PHE A 6 -13.08 10.03 1.92
N ASP A 7 -12.06 9.79 1.08
CA ASP A 7 -11.85 8.49 0.44
C ASP A 7 -11.54 7.45 1.54
N GLU A 8 -11.85 6.17 1.33
CA GLU A 8 -11.58 5.12 2.32
C GLU A 8 -10.09 5.02 2.68
N VAL A 9 -9.23 5.44 1.74
CA VAL A 9 -7.79 5.57 1.96
C VAL A 9 -7.47 6.71 2.93
N ASP A 10 -8.14 7.86 2.82
CA ASP A 10 -7.92 8.98 3.73
C ASP A 10 -8.29 8.60 5.17
N VAL A 11 -9.41 7.90 5.35
CA VAL A 11 -9.80 7.36 6.66
C VAL A 11 -8.73 6.41 7.20
N PHE A 12 -8.20 5.51 6.36
CA PHE A 12 -7.11 4.62 6.77
C PHE A 12 -5.85 5.39 7.20
N LEU A 13 -5.49 6.47 6.50
CA LEU A 13 -4.33 7.29 6.83
C LEU A 13 -4.49 8.03 8.17
N GLU A 14 -5.69 8.52 8.47
CA GLU A 14 -6.02 9.23 9.71
C GLU A 14 -6.10 8.28 10.93
N GLU A 15 -6.58 7.05 10.73
CA GLU A 15 -6.74 6.07 11.82
C GLU A 15 -5.45 5.36 12.22
N ASN A 16 -4.37 5.51 11.44
CA ASN A 16 -3.14 4.74 11.58
C ASN A 16 -1.90 5.64 11.75
N GLN A 17 -0.87 5.12 12.42
CA GLN A 17 0.43 5.76 12.59
C GLN A 17 1.52 4.90 11.95
N ASP A 18 2.66 5.50 11.60
CA ASP A 18 3.85 4.80 11.10
C ASP A 18 3.58 3.88 9.89
N ILE A 19 2.76 4.36 8.96
CA ILE A 19 2.28 3.62 7.79
C ILE A 19 3.44 3.34 6.83
N ILE A 20 3.56 2.07 6.46
CA ILE A 20 4.47 1.63 5.41
C ILE A 20 3.70 1.52 4.10
N VAL A 21 4.15 2.23 3.09
CA VAL A 21 3.57 2.20 1.74
C VAL A 21 4.37 1.26 0.87
N VAL A 22 3.70 0.35 0.18
CA VAL A 22 4.31 -0.52 -0.83
C VAL A 22 3.76 -0.14 -2.21
N SER A 23 4.64 0.19 -3.16
CA SER A 23 4.23 0.46 -4.53
C SER A 23 5.32 0.14 -5.55
N PHE A 24 5.06 -0.85 -6.42
CA PHE A 24 5.97 -1.20 -7.53
C PHE A 24 5.56 -0.55 -8.86
N GLY A 25 4.68 0.44 -8.84
CA GLY A 25 4.25 1.17 -10.03
C GLY A 25 3.64 0.30 -11.13
N LYS A 26 3.64 0.82 -12.37
CA LYS A 26 2.97 0.19 -13.52
C LYS A 26 3.87 -0.70 -14.37
N SER A 27 5.19 -0.65 -14.17
CA SER A 27 6.17 -1.33 -15.02
C SER A 27 6.54 -2.72 -14.52
N VAL A 28 6.46 -2.96 -13.21
CA VAL A 28 6.74 -4.28 -12.63
C VAL A 28 5.55 -5.21 -12.83
N GLU A 29 5.86 -6.41 -13.32
CA GLU A 29 5.02 -7.59 -13.18
C GLU A 29 5.45 -8.37 -11.96
N LEU A 30 4.50 -8.63 -11.06
CA LEU A 30 4.73 -9.51 -9.92
C LEU A 30 4.34 -10.94 -10.30
N SER A 31 5.15 -11.88 -9.86
CA SER A 31 4.77 -13.28 -9.76
C SER A 31 3.96 -13.53 -8.47
N GLU A 32 3.22 -14.63 -8.43
CA GLU A 32 2.49 -15.06 -7.22
C GLU A 32 3.41 -15.21 -6.00
N ALA A 33 4.59 -15.79 -6.20
CA ALA A 33 5.60 -15.90 -5.13
C ALA A 33 6.01 -14.52 -4.58
N GLN A 34 6.19 -13.51 -5.43
CA GLN A 34 6.51 -12.16 -4.97
C GLN A 34 5.32 -11.49 -4.27
N VAL A 35 4.10 -11.75 -4.71
CA VAL A 35 2.90 -11.27 -4.01
C VAL A 35 2.84 -11.85 -2.61
N HIS A 36 3.10 -13.15 -2.46
CA HIS A 36 3.12 -13.81 -1.15
C HIS A 36 4.22 -13.26 -0.23
N VAL A 37 5.41 -12.96 -0.76
CA VAL A 37 6.48 -12.33 0.02
C VAL A 37 6.04 -10.99 0.63
N VAL A 38 5.27 -10.17 -0.09
CA VAL A 38 4.76 -8.90 0.46
C VAL A 38 3.72 -9.14 1.55
N VAL A 39 2.85 -10.15 1.38
CA VAL A 39 1.86 -10.53 2.38
C VAL A 39 2.52 -11.08 3.65
N ASP A 40 3.54 -11.91 3.49
CA ASP A 40 4.33 -12.47 4.60
C ASP A 40 5.10 -11.36 5.32
N PHE A 41 5.71 -10.45 4.58
CA PHE A 41 6.32 -9.24 5.14
C PHE A 41 5.34 -8.47 6.03
N ALA A 42 4.14 -8.16 5.53
CA ALA A 42 3.12 -7.43 6.29
C ALA A 42 2.70 -8.18 7.55
N ARG A 43 2.64 -9.53 7.49
CA ARG A 43 2.33 -10.38 8.65
C ARG A 43 3.44 -10.33 9.71
N ASP A 44 4.69 -10.36 9.29
CA ASP A 44 5.85 -10.38 10.18
C ASP A 44 6.03 -9.06 10.96
N ILE A 45 5.62 -7.94 10.35
CA ILE A 45 5.71 -6.61 10.98
C ILE A 45 4.42 -6.18 11.71
N SER A 46 3.43 -7.06 11.82
CA SER A 46 2.20 -6.76 12.54
C SER A 46 2.50 -6.34 14.00
N PRO A 47 1.87 -5.28 14.54
CA PRO A 47 0.67 -4.61 14.04
C PRO A 47 0.90 -3.39 13.12
N THR A 48 2.12 -3.12 12.66
CA THR A 48 2.43 -1.92 11.85
C THR A 48 1.59 -1.88 10.56
N PRO A 49 0.86 -0.78 10.28
CA PRO A 49 -0.05 -0.70 9.14
C PRO A 49 0.70 -0.61 7.81
N VAL A 50 0.22 -1.37 6.82
CA VAL A 50 0.79 -1.44 5.48
C VAL A 50 -0.27 -1.08 4.46
N LEU A 51 0.00 -0.06 3.64
CA LEU A 51 -0.80 0.29 2.47
C LEU A 51 -0.09 -0.18 1.21
N TRP A 52 -0.65 -1.17 0.52
CA TRP A 52 -0.06 -1.71 -0.70
C TRP A 52 -0.92 -1.40 -1.92
N THR A 53 -0.34 -0.68 -2.90
CA THR A 53 -0.96 -0.54 -4.21
C THR A 53 -0.68 -1.77 -5.07
N LEU A 54 -1.68 -2.62 -5.29
CA LEU A 54 -1.59 -3.82 -6.12
C LEU A 54 -2.52 -3.71 -7.34
N ARG A 55 -1.97 -3.93 -8.54
CA ARG A 55 -2.72 -3.78 -9.77
C ARG A 55 -3.87 -4.79 -9.82
N LYS A 56 -5.02 -4.38 -10.37
CA LYS A 56 -6.21 -5.25 -10.50
C LYS A 56 -5.92 -6.62 -11.11
N ARG A 57 -5.00 -6.70 -12.09
CA ARG A 57 -4.62 -7.97 -12.73
C ARG A 57 -3.84 -8.92 -11.82
N HIS A 58 -3.25 -8.47 -10.73
CA HIS A 58 -2.48 -9.29 -9.79
C HIS A 58 -3.30 -9.70 -8.56
N LEU A 59 -4.51 -9.16 -8.38
CA LEU A 59 -5.37 -9.49 -7.23
C LEU A 59 -5.69 -11.00 -7.14
N HIS A 60 -5.75 -11.70 -8.26
CA HIS A 60 -6.00 -13.15 -8.28
C HIS A 60 -4.84 -13.98 -7.69
N MET A 61 -3.67 -13.38 -7.50
CA MET A 61 -2.49 -14.01 -6.90
C MET A 61 -2.46 -13.84 -5.37
N LEU A 62 -3.41 -13.11 -4.79
CA LEU A 62 -3.48 -12.94 -3.34
C LEU A 62 -3.92 -14.24 -2.67
N PRO A 63 -3.36 -14.58 -1.50
CA PRO A 63 -3.85 -15.68 -0.70
C PRO A 63 -5.25 -15.36 -0.15
N LYS A 64 -5.98 -16.41 0.26
CA LYS A 64 -7.35 -16.27 0.80
C LYS A 64 -7.40 -15.48 2.11
N GLU A 65 -6.35 -15.55 2.90
CA GLU A 65 -6.24 -14.90 4.20
C GLU A 65 -5.15 -13.84 4.17
N LEU A 66 -5.53 -12.60 4.48
CA LEU A 66 -4.62 -11.46 4.56
C LEU A 66 -4.43 -11.06 6.02
N PRO A 67 -3.24 -10.58 6.42
CA PRO A 67 -3.02 -10.05 7.75
C PRO A 67 -3.84 -8.77 7.95
N SER A 68 -4.34 -8.53 9.16
CA SER A 68 -5.31 -7.45 9.45
C SER A 68 -4.74 -6.04 9.31
N ASN A 69 -3.41 -5.90 9.35
CA ASN A 69 -2.69 -4.64 9.17
C ASN A 69 -2.38 -4.32 7.70
N LEU A 70 -2.78 -5.16 6.74
CA LEU A 70 -2.53 -4.94 5.31
C LEU A 70 -3.79 -4.43 4.61
N ARG A 71 -3.75 -3.16 4.16
CA ARG A 71 -4.72 -2.59 3.22
C ARG A 71 -4.19 -2.68 1.81
N ILE A 72 -5.02 -3.17 0.89
CA ILE A 72 -4.67 -3.31 -0.53
C ILE A 72 -5.55 -2.40 -1.37
N GLU A 73 -4.92 -1.58 -2.20
CA GLU A 73 -5.61 -0.68 -3.12
C GLU A 73 -5.19 -0.93 -4.57
N THR A 74 -6.12 -0.77 -5.51
CA THR A 74 -5.76 -0.89 -6.93
C THR A 74 -5.20 0.40 -7.54
N TRP A 75 -5.47 1.52 -6.88
CA TRP A 75 -4.99 2.84 -7.25
C TRP A 75 -5.11 3.77 -6.04
N VAL A 76 -4.13 4.65 -5.85
CA VAL A 76 -4.16 5.75 -4.87
C VAL A 76 -3.48 6.97 -5.48
N ASN A 77 -3.76 8.15 -4.95
CA ASN A 77 -2.91 9.32 -5.18
C ASN A 77 -1.62 9.19 -4.34
N LEU A 78 -0.57 8.58 -4.92
CA LEU A 78 0.66 8.25 -4.18
C LEU A 78 1.31 9.47 -3.54
N ILE A 79 1.33 10.62 -4.23
CA ILE A 79 1.90 11.86 -3.67
C ILE A 79 1.12 12.30 -2.43
N GLY A 80 -0.21 12.24 -2.47
CA GLY A 80 -1.06 12.55 -1.31
C GLY A 80 -0.77 11.63 -0.13
N VAL A 81 -0.69 10.32 -0.38
CA VAL A 81 -0.34 9.30 0.63
C VAL A 81 1.04 9.57 1.23
N LEU A 82 2.06 9.83 0.41
CA LEU A 82 3.43 10.09 0.87
C LEU A 82 3.59 11.43 1.58
N SER A 83 2.70 12.39 1.31
CA SER A 83 2.69 13.69 1.97
C SER A 83 1.96 13.66 3.32
N HIS A 84 1.29 12.55 3.65
CA HIS A 84 0.59 12.39 4.91
C HIS A 84 1.59 12.22 6.06
N GLU A 85 1.35 12.89 7.20
CA GLU A 85 2.31 12.94 8.32
C GLU A 85 2.58 11.58 8.98
N HIS A 86 1.68 10.61 8.80
CA HIS A 86 1.81 9.26 9.34
C HIS A 86 2.49 8.27 8.38
N THR A 87 2.89 8.71 7.18
CA THR A 87 3.59 7.87 6.21
C THR A 87 5.10 8.00 6.38
N ASN A 88 5.75 6.93 6.84
CA ASN A 88 7.17 6.98 7.24
C ASN A 88 8.12 6.27 6.28
N LEU A 89 7.60 5.33 5.48
CA LEU A 89 8.43 4.50 4.62
C LEU A 89 7.72 4.14 3.33
N LEU A 90 8.46 4.25 2.22
CA LEU A 90 8.05 3.75 0.92
C LEU A 90 8.95 2.60 0.47
N ILE A 91 8.36 1.43 0.26
CA ILE A 91 8.98 0.30 -0.44
C ILE A 91 8.56 0.37 -1.90
N SER A 92 9.52 0.60 -2.80
CA SER A 92 9.24 0.73 -4.22
C SER A 92 10.26 0.04 -5.12
N GLN A 93 9.92 -0.03 -6.41
CA GLN A 93 10.84 -0.45 -7.48
C GLN A 93 11.92 0.60 -7.81
N CYS A 94 11.97 1.73 -7.09
CA CYS A 94 12.89 2.85 -7.33
C CYS A 94 12.87 3.41 -8.77
N GLY A 95 11.70 3.40 -9.42
CA GLY A 95 11.53 4.11 -10.70
C GLY A 95 11.72 5.62 -10.52
N VAL A 96 12.19 6.32 -11.56
CA VAL A 96 12.55 7.76 -11.48
C VAL A 96 11.47 8.64 -10.85
N ALA A 97 10.19 8.42 -11.18
CA ALA A 97 9.08 9.15 -10.57
C ALA A 97 8.97 8.88 -9.06
N THR A 98 9.01 7.61 -8.67
CA THR A 98 8.93 7.21 -7.26
C THR A 98 10.14 7.65 -6.44
N ALA A 99 11.32 7.78 -7.05
CA ALA A 99 12.52 8.29 -6.39
C ALA A 99 12.55 9.83 -6.27
N HIS A 100 11.85 10.54 -7.16
CA HIS A 100 11.68 12.00 -7.06
C HIS A 100 10.58 12.39 -6.07
N GLU A 101 9.59 11.51 -5.88
CA GLU A 101 8.42 11.74 -5.04
C GLU A 101 8.59 11.26 -3.59
N ALA A 102 9.66 10.52 -3.29
CA ALA A 102 10.05 10.07 -1.95
C ALA A 102 11.15 10.96 -1.38
#